data_AF-A0A1G7KKD2-F1
#
_entry.id   AF-A0A1G7KKD2-F1
#
_cell.length_a   1.000
_cell.length_b   1.000
_cell.length_c   1.000
_cell.angle_alpha   90.00
_cell.angle_beta   90.00
_cell.angle_gamma   90.00
#
_symmetry.space_group_name_H-M   'P 1'
#
loop_
_entity.id
_entity.type
_entity.pdbx_description
1 polymer ?
#
loop_
_entity_poly.entity_id
_entity_poly.type
_entity_poly.pdbx_seq_one_letter_code
_entity_poly.pdbx_strand_id
1 'polypeptide(L)'
;MKTLLYAICLWGMLFSARLVTAAEVTARLVQSGNGNGKERIPPAAIWLKPLQGKVDFPPSSNFTLLQKNKMFHPHLLVVPVGSTVSFPNADPFFHNVFSMFDGRRFDLGLYEAGSTRTVAFTREGISYIFCNIHPDMSAVVLSLVTPYYAVADASNNFHIADVPEGDYELHAWVEGRRGEKPPRRIHVSQGSTNLGDIETGQREEPQNHLNKFGKPYDASHPSY
;
A
#
# COMPACT_ATOMS: atom_id res chain seq x y z
N MET A 1 9.52 -75.97 -22.41
CA MET A 1 8.84 -74.65 -22.37
C MET A 1 9.12 -74.02 -21.01
N LYS A 2 9.93 -72.96 -20.96
CA LYS A 2 10.30 -72.25 -19.71
C LYS A 2 9.55 -70.91 -19.71
N THR A 3 8.69 -70.69 -18.72
CA THR A 3 7.97 -69.42 -18.55
C THR A 3 8.69 -68.60 -17.49
N LEU A 4 9.30 -67.48 -17.88
CA LEU A 4 9.87 -66.47 -16.99
C LEU A 4 8.73 -65.55 -16.50
N LEU A 5 8.57 -65.42 -15.19
CA LEU A 5 7.75 -64.37 -14.59
C LEU A 5 8.62 -63.12 -14.38
N TYR A 6 8.26 -62.02 -15.03
CA TYR A 6 8.81 -60.70 -14.78
C TYR A 6 8.07 -60.05 -13.61
N ALA A 7 8.78 -59.79 -12.51
CA ALA A 7 8.29 -58.97 -11.40
C ALA A 7 8.45 -57.48 -11.76
N ILE A 8 7.33 -56.78 -11.97
CA ILE A 8 7.31 -55.33 -12.16
C ILE A 8 7.34 -54.69 -10.77
N CYS A 9 8.48 -54.10 -10.40
CA CYS A 9 8.62 -53.34 -9.17
C CYS A 9 8.14 -51.90 -9.41
N LEU A 10 6.90 -51.59 -9.00
CA LEU A 10 6.35 -50.23 -9.00
C LEU A 10 6.93 -49.47 -7.80
N TRP A 11 7.96 -48.65 -8.04
CA TRP A 11 8.40 -47.63 -7.09
C TRP A 11 7.38 -46.48 -7.07
N GLY A 12 6.48 -46.50 -6.09
CA GLY A 12 5.60 -45.37 -5.81
C GLY A 12 6.40 -44.20 -5.25
N MET A 13 6.50 -43.11 -6.00
CA MET A 13 6.98 -41.83 -5.46
C MET A 13 5.91 -41.26 -4.52
N LEU A 14 6.18 -41.32 -3.22
CA LEU A 14 5.40 -40.59 -2.22
C LEU A 14 5.70 -39.08 -2.35
N PHE A 15 4.80 -38.34 -2.98
CA PHE A 15 4.81 -36.87 -2.89
C PHE A 15 4.37 -36.48 -1.49
N SER A 16 5.32 -36.12 -0.62
CA SER A 16 5.02 -35.48 0.65
C SER A 16 4.60 -34.04 0.38
N ALA A 17 3.29 -33.77 0.43
CA ALA A 17 2.79 -32.41 0.40
C ALA A 17 3.22 -31.73 1.70
N ARG A 18 4.25 -30.86 1.63
CA ARG A 18 4.57 -29.98 2.76
C ARG A 18 3.41 -29.02 2.95
N LEU A 19 2.78 -29.06 4.12
CA LEU A 19 1.88 -27.99 4.55
C LEU A 19 2.71 -26.72 4.63
N VAL A 20 2.41 -25.75 3.77
CA VAL A 20 2.94 -24.39 3.91
C VAL A 20 2.21 -23.80 5.11
N THR A 21 2.86 -23.77 6.26
CA THR A 21 2.28 -23.12 7.45
C THR A 21 2.43 -21.62 7.27
N ALA A 22 1.30 -20.93 7.21
CA ALA A 22 1.27 -19.49 7.14
C ALA A 22 1.68 -18.90 8.50
N ALA A 23 2.38 -17.77 8.49
CA ALA A 23 2.95 -17.12 9.66
C ALA A 23 2.36 -15.73 9.86
N GLU A 24 2.27 -15.31 11.11
CA GLU A 24 1.95 -13.95 11.52
C GLU A 24 3.21 -13.09 11.50
N VAL A 25 3.18 -11.97 10.78
CA VAL A 25 4.28 -11.01 10.73
C VAL A 25 3.87 -9.72 11.44
N THR A 26 4.64 -9.32 12.44
CA THR A 26 4.36 -8.12 13.24
C THR A 26 5.53 -7.14 13.22
N ALA A 27 5.22 -5.84 13.35
CA ALA A 27 6.22 -4.79 13.51
C ALA A 27 5.60 -3.59 14.25
N ARG A 28 6.44 -2.67 14.77
CA ARG A 28 5.99 -1.43 15.40
C ARG A 28 6.56 -0.22 14.66
N LEU A 29 5.74 0.78 14.37
CA LEU A 29 6.19 2.06 13.84
C LEU A 29 6.67 2.96 14.99
N VAL A 30 7.88 3.48 14.88
CA VAL A 30 8.50 4.35 15.91
C VAL A 30 8.99 5.67 15.32
N GLN A 31 8.86 6.75 16.10
CA GLN A 31 9.34 8.07 15.71
C GLN A 31 10.88 8.09 15.65
N SER A 32 11.44 8.60 14.55
CA SER A 32 12.89 8.77 14.42
C SER A 32 13.33 10.07 15.12
N GLY A 33 14.23 9.97 16.11
CA GLY A 33 14.91 11.10 16.76
C GLY A 33 14.23 11.73 17.98
N ASN A 34 14.95 12.64 18.66
CA ASN A 34 14.55 13.40 19.86
C ASN A 34 13.51 14.51 19.57
N GLY A 35 12.44 14.18 18.84
CA GLY A 35 11.30 15.07 18.73
C GLY A 35 10.65 15.26 20.09
N ASN A 36 10.19 16.48 20.41
CA ASN A 36 9.51 16.81 21.66
C ASN A 36 8.12 16.14 21.75
N GLY A 37 8.02 14.81 21.73
CA GLY A 37 6.88 13.95 22.15
C GLY A 37 5.47 14.28 21.65
N LYS A 38 5.28 15.28 20.77
CA LYS A 38 3.99 15.90 20.44
C LYS A 38 3.61 15.77 18.97
N GLU A 39 4.50 15.24 18.13
CA GLU A 39 4.18 15.06 16.71
C GLU A 39 3.39 13.77 16.52
N ARG A 40 2.28 13.85 15.79
CA ARG A 40 1.49 12.68 15.41
C ARG A 40 2.30 11.85 14.41
N ILE A 41 2.39 10.53 14.66
CA ILE A 41 3.01 9.61 13.71
C ILE A 41 2.18 9.60 12.41
N PRO A 42 2.80 9.87 11.25
CA PRO A 42 2.09 9.90 9.98
C PRO A 42 1.62 8.51 9.54
N PRO A 43 0.63 8.42 8.62
CA PRO A 43 0.26 7.17 7.98
C PRO A 43 1.46 6.43 7.40
N ALA A 44 1.43 5.11 7.50
CA ALA A 44 2.51 4.24 7.02
C ALA A 44 1.98 2.89 6.57
N ALA A 45 2.71 2.25 5.68
CA ALA A 45 2.47 0.89 5.24
C ALA A 45 3.79 0.11 5.13
N ILE A 46 3.72 -1.18 5.41
CA ILE A 46 4.78 -2.14 5.08
C ILE A 46 4.24 -3.20 4.12
N TRP A 47 5.12 -3.77 3.30
CA TRP A 47 4.78 -4.92 2.49
C TRP A 47 5.97 -5.82 2.24
N LEU A 48 5.68 -7.10 1.98
CA LEU A 48 6.66 -8.13 1.74
C LEU A 48 6.63 -8.57 0.29
N LYS A 49 7.79 -8.50 -0.37
CA LYS A 49 7.99 -9.09 -1.70
C LYS A 49 8.77 -10.39 -1.55
N PRO A 50 8.24 -11.54 -2.00
CA PRO A 50 8.98 -12.80 -1.96
C PRO A 50 10.24 -12.69 -2.83
N LEU A 51 11.38 -13.22 -2.35
CA LEU A 51 12.60 -13.31 -3.15
C LEU A 51 12.56 -14.45 -4.17
N GLN A 52 11.73 -15.46 -3.93
CA GLN A 52 11.56 -16.61 -4.81
C GLN A 52 10.08 -16.98 -4.95
N GLY A 53 9.74 -17.55 -6.11
CA GLY A 53 8.35 -17.93 -6.43
C GLY A 53 7.52 -16.77 -6.95
N LYS A 54 6.43 -17.12 -7.63
CA LYS A 54 5.40 -16.15 -8.02
C LYS A 54 4.37 -16.13 -6.91
N VAL A 55 4.08 -14.96 -6.36
CA VAL A 55 2.95 -14.78 -5.45
C VAL A 55 1.75 -14.36 -6.29
N ASP A 56 0.72 -15.19 -6.26
CA ASP A 56 -0.60 -14.74 -6.68
C ASP A 56 -1.06 -13.70 -5.65
N PHE A 57 -1.27 -12.48 -6.12
CA PHE A 57 -1.85 -11.41 -5.33
C PHE A 57 -3.34 -11.30 -5.66
N PRO A 58 -4.14 -10.67 -4.78
CA PRO A 58 -5.59 -10.68 -4.93
C PRO A 58 -6.00 -10.13 -6.30
N PRO A 59 -7.04 -10.70 -6.93
CA PRO A 59 -7.51 -10.22 -8.22
C PRO A 59 -7.89 -8.75 -8.13
N SER A 60 -7.76 -8.03 -9.24
CA SER A 60 -8.20 -6.65 -9.35
C SER A 60 -9.65 -6.52 -8.88
N SER A 61 -9.91 -5.57 -7.98
CA SER A 61 -11.24 -5.31 -7.46
C SER A 61 -11.59 -3.82 -7.58
N ASN A 62 -12.79 -3.46 -7.14
CA ASN A 62 -13.26 -2.09 -7.06
C ASN A 62 -13.07 -1.57 -5.64
N PHE A 63 -12.43 -0.41 -5.53
CA PHE A 63 -12.22 0.31 -4.28
C PHE A 63 -12.85 1.70 -4.37
N THR A 64 -12.98 2.36 -3.21
CA THR A 64 -13.58 3.69 -3.12
C THR A 64 -12.69 4.60 -2.29
N LEU A 65 -12.45 5.79 -2.83
CA LEU A 65 -11.84 6.92 -2.14
C LEU A 65 -12.86 8.08 -2.14
N LEU A 66 -13.64 8.16 -1.06
CA LEU A 66 -14.75 9.09 -0.94
C LEU A 66 -14.26 10.52 -0.69
N GLN A 67 -14.79 11.49 -1.43
CA GLN A 67 -14.63 12.92 -1.10
C GLN A 67 -15.77 13.34 -0.19
N LYS A 68 -15.45 13.75 1.04
CA LYS A 68 -16.42 14.22 2.03
C LYS A 68 -15.73 15.11 3.05
N ASN A 69 -16.39 16.18 3.48
CA ASN A 69 -15.89 17.20 4.38
C ASN A 69 -14.55 17.79 3.94
N LYS A 70 -14.36 18.02 2.62
CA LYS A 70 -13.10 18.50 2.04
C LYS A 70 -11.91 17.59 2.42
N MET A 71 -12.13 16.28 2.43
CA MET A 71 -11.11 15.27 2.66
C MET A 71 -11.39 14.04 1.80
N PHE A 72 -10.35 13.24 1.53
CA PHE A 72 -10.46 11.92 0.94
C PHE A 72 -10.52 10.85 2.05
N HIS A 73 -11.43 9.87 1.91
CA HIS A 73 -11.62 8.81 2.89
C HIS A 73 -11.61 7.41 2.22
N PRO A 74 -10.78 6.47 2.70
CA PRO A 74 -9.73 6.65 3.72
C PRO A 74 -8.58 7.56 3.23
N HIS A 75 -7.74 8.09 4.13
CA HIS A 75 -6.58 8.89 3.72
C HIS A 75 -5.51 8.06 3.01
N LEU A 76 -5.21 6.87 3.54
CA LEU A 76 -4.31 5.90 2.92
C LEU A 76 -5.11 4.69 2.47
N LEU A 77 -5.01 4.36 1.19
CA LEU A 77 -5.67 3.22 0.55
C LEU A 77 -4.62 2.33 -0.12
N VAL A 78 -4.55 1.06 0.28
CA VAL A 78 -3.73 0.06 -0.40
C VAL A 78 -4.61 -0.78 -1.33
N VAL A 79 -4.20 -0.95 -2.59
CA VAL A 79 -4.95 -1.72 -3.60
C VAL A 79 -4.04 -2.72 -4.32
N PRO A 80 -4.56 -3.89 -4.72
CA PRO A 80 -3.86 -4.77 -5.66
C PRO A 80 -3.70 -4.08 -7.03
N VAL A 81 -2.56 -4.27 -7.67
CA VAL A 81 -2.36 -3.81 -9.06
C VAL A 81 -3.42 -4.41 -9.99
N GLY A 82 -3.94 -3.57 -10.88
CA GLY A 82 -5.06 -3.86 -11.77
C GLY A 82 -6.40 -3.38 -11.24
N SER A 83 -6.51 -3.04 -9.95
CA SER A 83 -7.75 -2.57 -9.33
C SER A 83 -8.20 -1.22 -9.87
N THR A 84 -9.50 -0.96 -9.79
CA THR A 84 -10.10 0.33 -10.11
C THR A 84 -10.53 1.03 -8.82
N VAL A 85 -10.16 2.29 -8.67
CA VAL A 85 -10.60 3.14 -7.57
C VAL A 85 -11.65 4.11 -8.08
N SER A 86 -12.78 4.16 -7.39
CA SER A 86 -13.85 5.15 -7.59
C SER A 86 -13.68 6.33 -6.64
N PHE A 87 -14.00 7.52 -7.14
CA PHE A 87 -13.87 8.79 -6.41
C PHE A 87 -15.23 9.50 -6.37
N PRO A 88 -16.20 9.01 -5.58
CA PRO A 88 -17.49 9.67 -5.41
C PRO A 88 -17.31 11.02 -4.71
N ASN A 89 -18.08 12.02 -5.13
CA ASN A 89 -18.18 13.30 -4.47
C ASN A 89 -19.45 13.35 -3.59
N ALA A 90 -19.28 13.35 -2.27
CA ALA A 90 -20.40 13.47 -1.32
C ALA A 90 -20.49 14.85 -0.66
N ASP A 91 -19.67 15.80 -1.08
CA ASP A 91 -19.76 17.20 -0.65
C ASP A 91 -20.71 17.98 -1.58
N PRO A 92 -21.36 19.06 -1.09
CA PRO A 92 -22.34 19.82 -1.86
C PRO A 92 -21.71 20.81 -2.87
N PHE A 93 -20.41 20.68 -3.15
CA PHE A 93 -19.65 21.55 -4.05
C PHE A 93 -18.72 20.73 -4.96
N PHE A 94 -18.11 21.40 -5.94
CA PHE A 94 -17.24 20.74 -6.90
C PHE A 94 -15.94 20.28 -6.24
N HIS A 95 -15.40 19.17 -6.75
CA HIS A 95 -14.04 18.76 -6.46
C HIS A 95 -13.30 18.39 -7.73
N ASN A 96 -11.97 18.41 -7.64
CA ASN A 96 -11.07 17.82 -8.59
C ASN A 96 -10.29 16.67 -7.94
N VAL A 97 -9.85 15.70 -8.74
CA VAL A 97 -8.97 14.62 -8.29
C VAL A 97 -7.87 14.47 -9.32
N PHE A 98 -6.62 14.65 -8.89
CA PHE A 98 -5.46 14.48 -9.75
C PHE A 98 -4.29 13.84 -9.01
N SER A 99 -3.35 13.28 -9.77
CA SER A 99 -2.05 12.80 -9.29
C SER A 99 -0.98 13.03 -10.35
N MET A 100 0.20 13.45 -9.91
CA MET A 100 1.40 13.63 -10.75
C MET A 100 2.51 12.62 -10.42
N PHE A 101 2.21 11.63 -9.57
CA PHE A 101 3.17 10.64 -9.10
C PHE A 101 3.26 9.42 -10.00
N ASP A 102 4.42 8.77 -10.02
CA ASP A 102 4.72 7.72 -10.99
C ASP A 102 3.94 6.42 -10.79
N GLY A 103 3.37 6.19 -9.60
CA GLY A 103 2.43 5.09 -9.37
C GLY A 103 1.23 5.17 -10.33
N ARG A 104 0.61 6.35 -10.45
CA ARG A 104 -0.45 6.63 -11.42
C ARG A 104 -0.65 8.14 -11.62
N ARG A 105 -0.29 8.65 -12.81
CA ARG A 105 -0.57 10.04 -13.21
C ARG A 105 -1.95 10.18 -13.86
N PHE A 106 -2.75 11.16 -13.45
CA PHE A 106 -4.07 11.47 -14.01
C PHE A 106 -4.62 12.82 -13.53
N ASP A 107 -5.64 13.35 -14.21
CA ASP A 107 -6.52 14.45 -13.78
C ASP A 107 -7.95 14.12 -14.22
N LEU A 108 -8.90 14.07 -13.28
CA LEU A 108 -10.31 13.76 -13.55
C LEU A 108 -11.16 14.99 -13.88
N GLY A 109 -10.57 16.19 -13.87
CA GLY A 109 -11.30 17.45 -14.02
C GLY A 109 -12.14 17.80 -12.79
N LEU A 110 -12.85 18.93 -12.85
CA LEU A 110 -13.81 19.31 -11.81
C LEU A 110 -15.13 18.56 -12.02
N TYR A 111 -15.75 18.08 -10.94
CA TYR A 111 -17.07 17.47 -11.00
C TYR A 111 -17.91 17.74 -9.75
N GLU A 112 -19.22 17.79 -9.98
CA GLU A 112 -20.23 18.23 -9.03
C GLU A 112 -20.57 17.18 -7.95
N ALA A 113 -21.39 17.60 -6.99
CA ALA A 113 -21.93 16.76 -5.92
C ALA A 113 -22.66 15.52 -6.50
N GLY A 114 -22.50 14.37 -5.84
CA GLY A 114 -23.13 13.11 -6.24
C GLY A 114 -22.48 12.41 -7.45
N SER A 115 -21.60 13.09 -8.19
CA SER A 115 -20.89 12.48 -9.32
C SER A 115 -19.76 11.55 -8.86
N THR A 116 -19.47 10.54 -9.67
CA THR A 116 -18.35 9.60 -9.46
C THR A 116 -17.48 9.52 -10.70
N ARG A 117 -16.16 9.48 -10.50
CA ARG A 117 -15.16 9.20 -11.54
C ARG A 117 -14.28 8.02 -11.09
N THR A 118 -13.59 7.36 -12.02
CA THR A 118 -12.81 6.14 -11.72
C THR A 118 -11.43 6.18 -12.35
N VAL A 119 -10.45 5.54 -11.70
CA VAL A 119 -9.08 5.35 -12.22
C VAL A 119 -8.62 3.91 -12.00
N ALA A 120 -8.07 3.29 -13.04
CA ALA A 120 -7.40 1.99 -12.92
C ALA A 120 -5.93 2.15 -12.51
N PHE A 121 -5.50 1.37 -11.53
CA PHE A 121 -4.13 1.38 -10.99
C PHE A 121 -3.37 0.16 -11.47
N THR A 122 -2.77 0.26 -12.65
CA THR A 122 -2.19 -0.87 -13.38
C THR A 122 -0.68 -1.05 -13.16
N ARG A 123 -0.08 -0.29 -12.26
CA ARG A 123 1.35 -0.33 -11.94
C ARG A 123 1.55 -0.29 -10.44
N GLU A 124 2.55 -1.01 -9.97
CA GLU A 124 2.97 -0.90 -8.57
C GLU A 124 3.55 0.49 -8.31
N GLY A 125 3.21 1.07 -7.15
CA GLY A 125 3.80 2.33 -6.71
C GLY A 125 2.87 3.19 -5.87
N ILE A 126 3.43 4.30 -5.40
CA ILE A 126 2.75 5.30 -4.57
C ILE A 126 2.16 6.38 -5.46
N SER A 127 0.90 6.73 -5.21
CA SER A 127 0.21 7.84 -5.88
C SER A 127 -0.39 8.77 -4.84
N TYR A 128 0.18 9.96 -4.66
CA TYR A 128 -0.51 11.00 -3.90
C TYR A 128 -1.64 11.58 -4.74
N ILE A 129 -2.81 11.70 -4.13
CA ILE A 129 -4.05 12.16 -4.73
C ILE A 129 -4.39 13.50 -4.12
N PHE A 130 -4.73 14.48 -4.95
CA PHE A 130 -4.97 15.85 -4.53
C PHE A 130 -6.24 16.44 -5.15
N CYS A 131 -6.75 17.50 -4.51
CA CYS A 131 -7.78 18.36 -5.09
C CYS A 131 -7.20 19.70 -5.54
N ASN A 132 -7.45 20.11 -6.79
CA ASN A 132 -6.91 21.36 -7.32
C ASN A 132 -7.61 22.64 -6.83
N ILE A 133 -8.68 22.55 -6.04
CA ILE A 133 -9.38 23.73 -5.52
C ILE A 133 -9.47 23.74 -3.98
N HIS A 134 -8.99 22.68 -3.33
CA HIS A 134 -8.90 22.57 -1.88
C HIS A 134 -7.48 22.12 -1.51
N PRO A 135 -6.57 23.06 -1.16
CA PRO A 135 -5.15 22.76 -0.95
C PRO A 135 -4.84 21.81 0.22
N ASP A 136 -5.80 21.57 1.09
CA ASP A 136 -5.66 20.67 2.24
C ASP A 136 -6.17 19.25 1.92
N MET A 137 -6.81 19.05 0.76
CA MET A 137 -7.32 17.75 0.36
C MET A 137 -6.23 16.88 -0.26
N SER A 138 -5.78 15.90 0.51
CA SER A 138 -4.85 14.87 0.03
C SER A 138 -5.25 13.47 0.49
N ALA A 139 -4.74 12.48 -0.23
CA ALA A 139 -4.75 11.07 0.13
C ALA A 139 -3.60 10.35 -0.58
N VAL A 140 -3.39 9.09 -0.25
CA VAL A 140 -2.39 8.22 -0.89
C VAL A 140 -3.05 6.92 -1.32
N VAL A 141 -2.84 6.54 -2.58
CA VAL A 141 -3.12 5.20 -3.08
C VAL A 141 -1.80 4.48 -3.29
N LEU A 142 -1.58 3.39 -2.55
CA LEU A 142 -0.45 2.49 -2.70
C LEU A 142 -0.91 1.25 -3.48
N SER A 143 -0.41 1.07 -4.69
CA SER A 143 -0.75 -0.09 -5.53
C SER A 143 0.34 -1.15 -5.39
N LEU A 144 -0.01 -2.38 -5.00
CA LEU A 144 0.94 -3.46 -4.69
C LEU A 144 0.70 -4.73 -5.51
N VAL A 145 1.78 -5.48 -5.75
CA VAL A 145 1.77 -6.81 -6.40
C VAL A 145 1.94 -7.96 -5.39
N THR A 146 1.49 -7.74 -4.16
CA THR A 146 1.59 -8.71 -3.05
C THR A 146 0.34 -8.61 -2.16
N PRO A 147 -0.21 -9.73 -1.66
CA PRO A 147 -1.22 -9.71 -0.60
C PRO A 147 -0.61 -9.38 0.78
N TYR A 148 0.71 -9.53 0.93
CA TYR A 148 1.39 -9.44 2.22
C TYR A 148 1.75 -7.99 2.53
N TYR A 149 0.78 -7.25 3.06
CA TYR A 149 0.97 -5.86 3.47
C TYR A 149 0.17 -5.54 4.73
N ALA A 150 0.57 -4.46 5.40
CA ALA A 150 -0.18 -3.87 6.50
C ALA A 150 -0.07 -2.34 6.47
N VAL A 151 -1.16 -1.69 6.84
CA VAL A 151 -1.17 -0.26 7.22
C VAL A 151 -1.01 -0.18 8.73
N ALA A 152 -0.24 0.80 9.23
CA ALA A 152 -0.09 1.01 10.66
C ALA A 152 -1.45 1.29 11.31
N ASP A 153 -1.76 0.59 12.39
CA ASP A 153 -2.97 0.82 13.17
C ASP A 153 -2.85 2.09 14.06
N ALA A 154 -3.93 2.42 14.78
CA ALA A 154 -3.95 3.56 15.70
C ALA A 154 -2.98 3.43 16.90
N SER A 155 -2.49 2.23 17.16
CA SER A 155 -1.48 1.91 18.18
C SER A 155 -0.07 1.80 17.58
N ASN A 156 0.10 2.21 16.32
CA ASN A 156 1.35 2.18 15.56
C ASN A 156 1.93 0.77 15.37
N ASN A 157 1.08 -0.26 15.26
CA ASN A 157 1.51 -1.61 14.95
C ASN A 157 1.16 -2.00 13.51
N PHE A 158 1.97 -2.88 12.96
CA PHE A 158 1.70 -3.59 11.71
C PHE A 158 1.45 -5.07 12.02
N HIS A 159 0.47 -5.64 11.33
CA HIS A 159 0.12 -7.06 11.44
C HIS A 159 -0.25 -7.60 10.06
N ILE A 160 0.55 -8.54 9.56
CA ILE A 160 0.30 -9.24 8.29
C ILE A 160 0.07 -10.71 8.62
N ALA A 161 -1.14 -11.18 8.37
CA ALA A 161 -1.50 -12.57 8.55
C ALA A 161 -1.14 -13.40 7.32
N ASP A 162 -1.17 -14.72 7.51
CA ASP A 162 -1.10 -15.71 6.44
C ASP A 162 0.13 -15.59 5.51
N VAL A 163 1.29 -15.19 6.05
CA VAL A 163 2.53 -15.05 5.26
C VAL A 163 3.25 -16.40 5.16
N PRO A 164 3.45 -16.98 3.97
CA PRO A 164 4.20 -18.22 3.83
C PRO A 164 5.63 -18.12 4.38
N GLU A 165 6.13 -19.21 4.95
CA GLU A 165 7.54 -19.33 5.29
C GLU A 165 8.42 -19.06 4.06
N GLY A 166 9.49 -18.28 4.22
CA GLY A 166 10.41 -17.97 3.14
C GLY A 166 11.18 -16.67 3.31
N ASP A 167 11.98 -16.33 2.29
CA ASP A 167 12.76 -15.10 2.25
C ASP A 167 12.03 -13.99 1.49
N TYR A 168 12.02 -12.79 2.08
CA TYR A 168 11.32 -11.62 1.53
C TYR A 168 12.19 -10.38 1.55
N GLU A 169 11.89 -9.44 0.65
CA GLU A 169 12.20 -8.02 0.81
C GLU A 169 11.07 -7.35 1.59
N LEU A 170 11.42 -6.81 2.76
CA LEU A 170 10.58 -5.91 3.53
C LEU A 170 10.73 -4.49 2.99
N HIS A 171 9.62 -3.93 2.54
CA HIS A 171 9.48 -2.53 2.18
C HIS A 171 8.68 -1.78 3.24
N ALA A 172 9.02 -0.51 3.43
CA ALA A 172 8.28 0.38 4.32
C ALA A 172 8.13 1.74 3.65
N TRP A 173 6.93 2.30 3.75
CA TRP A 173 6.62 3.65 3.32
C TRP A 173 5.95 4.40 4.47
N VAL A 174 6.34 5.67 4.66
CA VAL A 174 5.83 6.55 5.71
C VAL A 174 5.58 7.92 5.08
N GLU A 175 4.38 8.45 5.25
CA GLU A 175 3.97 9.69 4.58
C GLU A 175 4.82 10.89 5.01
N GLY A 176 5.26 11.70 4.03
CA GLY A 176 6.00 12.94 4.26
C GLY A 176 7.40 12.75 4.86
N ARG A 177 8.01 11.58 4.65
CA ARG A 177 9.33 11.23 5.21
C ARG A 177 10.36 10.99 4.10
N ARG A 178 11.54 11.55 4.30
CA ARG A 178 12.70 11.43 3.41
C ARG A 178 13.43 10.14 3.65
N GLY A 179 13.98 9.57 2.58
CA GLY A 179 14.84 8.39 2.66
C GLY A 179 14.02 7.14 2.93
N GLU A 180 13.16 6.76 1.99
CA GLU A 180 12.70 5.36 1.88
C GLU A 180 13.94 4.48 2.04
N LYS A 181 14.01 3.77 3.17
CA LYS A 181 15.14 2.88 3.43
C LYS A 181 15.12 1.82 2.32
N PRO A 182 16.29 1.43 1.80
CA PRO A 182 16.34 0.35 0.83
C PRO A 182 15.63 -0.89 1.42
N PRO A 183 14.96 -1.70 0.59
CA PRO A 183 14.28 -2.88 1.07
C PRO A 183 15.24 -3.76 1.88
N ARG A 184 14.77 -4.26 3.02
CA ARG A 184 15.57 -5.10 3.91
C ARG A 184 15.20 -6.56 3.68
N ARG A 185 16.20 -7.42 3.47
CA ARG A 185 15.96 -8.86 3.43
C ARG A 185 15.58 -9.39 4.81
N ILE A 186 14.54 -10.20 4.86
CA ILE A 186 14.06 -10.87 6.06
C ILE A 186 13.77 -12.34 5.75
N HIS A 187 13.78 -13.16 6.79
CA HIS A 187 13.27 -14.52 6.74
C HIS A 187 12.00 -14.59 7.59
N VAL A 188 10.92 -15.09 7.01
CA VAL A 188 9.67 -15.39 7.72
C VAL A 188 9.70 -16.86 8.10
N SER A 189 9.77 -17.12 9.40
CA SER A 189 9.71 -18.47 9.97
C SER A 189 8.26 -18.91 10.20
N GLN A 190 8.04 -20.21 10.35
CA GLN A 190 6.73 -20.76 10.74
C GLN A 190 6.19 -20.15 12.04
N GLY A 191 4.87 -19.97 12.12
CA GLY A 191 4.19 -19.45 13.31
C GLY A 191 4.17 -17.93 13.36
N SER A 192 5.21 -17.30 13.90
CA SER A 192 5.26 -15.84 14.03
C SER A 192 6.66 -15.27 13.80
N THR A 193 6.75 -14.16 13.06
CA THR A 193 7.97 -13.39 12.83
C THR A 193 7.76 -11.94 13.28
N ASN A 194 8.54 -11.49 14.26
CA ASN A 194 8.56 -10.08 14.68
C ASN A 194 9.72 -9.35 14.00
N LEU A 195 9.39 -8.32 13.21
CA LEU A 195 10.35 -7.53 12.43
C LEU A 195 11.02 -6.41 13.23
N GLY A 196 10.58 -6.19 14.48
CA GLY A 196 11.04 -5.12 15.36
C GLY A 196 10.43 -3.77 14.99
N ASP A 197 11.23 -2.73 15.20
CA ASP A 197 10.83 -1.34 14.96
C ASP A 197 11.06 -0.91 13.51
N ILE A 198 10.06 -0.25 12.94
CA ILE A 198 10.11 0.47 11.67
C ILE A 198 10.20 1.94 12.03
N GLU A 199 11.34 2.55 11.76
CA GLU A 199 11.52 3.98 12.01
C GLU A 199 10.81 4.82 10.94
N THR A 200 10.11 5.86 11.38
CA THR A 200 9.47 6.86 10.50
C THR A 200 10.45 7.59 9.57
N GLY A 201 11.74 7.60 9.86
CA GLY A 201 12.73 8.37 9.09
C GLY A 201 12.67 9.88 9.34
N GLN A 202 13.49 10.62 8.61
CA GLN A 202 13.58 12.07 8.76
C GLN A 202 12.38 12.76 8.12
N ARG A 203 11.82 13.77 8.81
CA ARG A 203 10.73 14.59 8.31
C ARG A 203 11.18 15.35 7.06
N GLU A 204 10.38 15.31 6.00
CA GLU A 204 10.44 16.35 4.97
C GLU A 204 9.72 17.59 5.49
N GLU A 205 10.33 18.76 5.32
CA GLU A 205 9.68 20.03 5.63
C GLU A 205 8.30 20.08 4.96
N PRO A 206 7.24 20.49 5.68
CA PRO A 206 5.90 20.49 5.13
C PRO A 206 5.84 21.44 3.94
N GLN A 207 5.80 20.87 2.74
CA GLN A 207 5.36 21.57 1.56
C GLN A 207 3.91 21.21 1.36
N ASN A 208 3.02 22.20 1.46
CA ASN A 208 1.67 22.04 0.91
C ASN A 208 1.81 21.54 -0.52
N HIS A 209 0.97 20.58 -0.92
CA HIS A 209 1.08 20.04 -2.25
C HIS A 209 0.89 21.15 -3.29
N LEU A 210 1.53 20.98 -4.45
CA LEU A 210 1.35 21.90 -5.55
C LEU A 210 -0.02 21.68 -6.20
N ASN A 211 -0.50 22.69 -6.92
CA ASN A 211 -1.66 22.56 -7.78
C ASN A 211 -1.34 21.65 -8.98
N LYS A 212 -2.36 21.32 -9.79
CA LYS A 212 -2.23 20.41 -10.92
C LYS A 212 -1.29 20.88 -12.04
N PHE A 213 -0.83 22.14 -11.98
CA PHE A 213 0.15 22.71 -12.90
C PHE A 213 1.57 22.72 -12.32
N GLY A 214 1.79 22.11 -11.15
CA GLY A 214 3.08 22.09 -10.48
C GLY A 214 3.49 23.45 -9.90
N LYS A 215 2.52 24.28 -9.52
CA LYS A 215 2.76 25.59 -8.90
C LYS A 215 2.14 25.66 -7.49
N PRO A 216 2.63 26.54 -6.61
CA PRO A 216 1.93 26.84 -5.37
C PRO A 216 0.49 27.30 -5.64
N TYR A 217 -0.40 27.06 -4.67
CA TYR A 217 -1.73 27.66 -4.69
C TYR A 217 -1.63 29.18 -4.49
N ASP A 218 -2.50 29.93 -5.17
CA ASP A 218 -2.61 31.37 -4.96
C ASP A 218 -3.15 31.64 -3.54
N ALA A 219 -2.58 32.60 -2.81
CA ALA A 219 -3.07 33.00 -1.49
C ALA A 219 -4.52 33.53 -1.53
N SER A 220 -4.99 33.95 -2.70
CA SER A 220 -6.37 34.38 -2.95
C SER A 220 -7.32 33.25 -3.40
N HIS A 221 -6.86 31.99 -3.46
CA HIS A 221 -7.76 30.88 -3.77
C HIS A 221 -8.90 30.84 -2.75
N PRO A 222 -10.16 30.97 -3.17
CA PRO A 222 -11.26 30.88 -2.24
C PRO A 222 -11.28 29.48 -1.65
N SER A 223 -11.18 29.39 -0.33
CA SER A 223 -11.53 28.19 0.43
C SER A 223 -13.05 28.06 0.42
N TYR A 224 -13.61 27.60 -0.71
CA TYR A 224 -15.00 27.13 -0.75
C TYR A 224 -15.15 25.99 0.25
#